data_AF-A0A6L2PGT4-F1
#
_entry.id   AF-A0A6L2PGT4-F1
#
_cell.length_a   1.000
_cell.length_b   1.000
_cell.length_c   1.000
_cell.angle_alpha   90.00
_cell.angle_beta   90.00
_cell.angle_gamma   90.00
#
_symmetry.space_group_name_H-M   'P 1'
#
loop_
_entity.id
_entity.type
_entity.pdbx_description
1 polymer ?
#
loop_
_entity_poly.entity_id
_entity_poly.type
_entity_poly.pdbx_seq_one_letter_code
_entity_poly.pdbx_strand_id
1 'polypeptide(L)'
;MAQRRAANIRERRRMFNLNEAFDKLRRKVPTFAYEKRLSRIETLRLAITYISFMTELLTGGVKAGVVDGVRGPSPLFPITAQQRDYIPYSLVQN
;
A
#
# COMPACT_ATOMS: atom_id res chain seq x y z
N MET A 1 -2.14 -40.45 12.97
CA MET A 1 -1.03 -39.51 12.69
C MET A 1 -0.91 -39.05 11.23
N ALA A 2 -1.18 -39.92 10.22
CA ALA A 2 -1.09 -39.54 8.80
C ALA A 2 -2.06 -38.41 8.38
N GLN A 3 -3.30 -38.43 8.87
CA GLN A 3 -4.31 -37.40 8.55
C GLN A 3 -3.93 -36.00 9.05
N ARG A 4 -3.37 -35.89 10.27
CA ARG A 4 -2.86 -34.61 10.83
C ARG A 4 -1.71 -34.06 9.98
N ARG A 5 -0.76 -34.91 9.56
CA ARG A 5 0.35 -34.51 8.68
C ARG A 5 -0.15 -34.01 7.33
N ALA A 6 -1.10 -34.73 6.71
CA ALA A 6 -1.69 -34.33 5.43
C ALA A 6 -2.42 -32.98 5.54
N ALA A 7 -3.15 -32.74 6.64
CA ALA A 7 -3.80 -31.45 6.89
C ALA A 7 -2.80 -30.28 7.02
N ASN A 8 -1.72 -30.47 7.80
CA ASN A 8 -0.69 -29.44 7.96
C ASN A 8 0.00 -29.08 6.64
N ILE A 9 0.25 -30.06 5.76
CA ILE A 9 0.84 -29.83 4.44
C ILE A 9 -0.10 -28.99 3.57
N ARG A 10 -1.40 -29.29 3.57
CA ARG A 10 -2.38 -28.52 2.82
C ARG A 10 -2.44 -27.06 3.29
N GLU A 11 -2.48 -26.84 4.60
CA GLU A 11 -2.54 -25.48 5.14
C GLU A 11 -1.25 -24.69 4.83
N ARG A 12 -0.09 -25.34 4.91
CA ARG A 12 1.17 -24.71 4.49
C ARG A 12 1.14 -24.27 3.03
N ARG A 13 0.64 -25.12 2.12
CA ARG A 13 0.49 -24.77 0.69
C ARG A 13 -0.50 -23.62 0.49
N ARG A 14 -1.63 -23.65 1.19
CA ARG A 14 -2.61 -22.55 1.15
C ARG A 14 -2.00 -21.23 1.59
N MET A 15 -1.25 -21.22 2.70
CA MET A 15 -0.55 -20.03 3.19
C MET A 15 0.55 -19.54 2.26
N PHE A 16 1.30 -20.46 1.64
CA PHE A 16 2.29 -20.11 0.61
C PHE A 16 1.63 -19.36 -0.56
N ASN A 17 0.55 -19.91 -1.12
CA ASN A 17 -0.18 -19.30 -2.24
C ASN A 17 -0.72 -17.91 -1.86
N LEU A 18 -1.24 -17.76 -0.64
CA LEU A 18 -1.72 -16.47 -0.12
C LEU A 18 -0.59 -15.43 -0.04
N ASN A 19 0.58 -15.83 0.48
CA ASN A 19 1.73 -14.94 0.59
C ASN A 19 2.26 -14.52 -0.78
N GLU A 20 2.30 -15.45 -1.74
CA GLU A 20 2.69 -15.15 -3.12
C GLU A 20 1.75 -14.14 -3.78
N ALA A 21 0.43 -14.29 -3.59
CA ALA A 21 -0.55 -13.33 -4.09
C ALA A 21 -0.36 -11.93 -3.48
N PHE A 22 -0.08 -11.86 -2.17
CA PHE A 22 0.25 -10.60 -1.50
C PHE A 22 1.52 -9.94 -2.06
N ASP A 23 2.53 -10.73 -2.44
CA ASP A 23 3.76 -10.19 -3.03
C ASP A 23 3.56 -9.71 -4.46
N LYS A 24 2.71 -10.38 -5.23
CA LYS A 24 2.26 -9.88 -6.53
C LYS A 24 1.52 -8.55 -6.39
N LEU A 25 0.65 -8.42 -5.40
CA LEU A 25 -0.05 -7.17 -5.13
C LEU A 25 0.92 -6.04 -4.76
N ARG A 26 1.88 -6.28 -3.85
CA ARG A 26 2.89 -5.27 -3.47
C ARG A 26 3.65 -4.68 -4.65
N ARG A 27 3.97 -5.50 -5.66
CA ARG A 27 4.67 -5.04 -6.88
C ARG A 27 3.82 -4.16 -7.80
N LYS A 28 2.48 -4.17 -7.62
CA LYS A 28 1.54 -3.37 -8.42
C LYS A 28 1.11 -2.09 -7.70
N VAL A 29 1.30 -2.04 -6.39
CA VAL A 29 1.00 -0.88 -5.57
C VAL A 29 2.18 0.09 -5.67
N PRO A 30 1.94 1.40 -5.88
CA PRO A 30 3.02 2.38 -5.97
C PRO A 30 3.74 2.53 -4.62
N THR A 31 5.06 2.30 -4.62
CA THR A 31 5.96 2.49 -3.47
C THR A 31 7.28 3.06 -3.97
N PHE A 32 8.01 3.80 -3.12
CA PHE A 32 9.35 4.26 -3.47
C PHE A 32 10.34 3.08 -3.42
N ALA A 33 11.37 3.11 -4.28
CA ALA A 33 12.30 1.99 -4.44
C ALA A 33 13.11 1.66 -3.17
N TYR A 34 13.27 2.62 -2.26
CA TYR A 34 13.98 2.48 -0.99
C TYR A 34 13.05 2.17 0.21
N GLU A 35 11.74 2.03 -0.03
CA GLU A 35 10.80 1.75 1.05
C GLU A 35 10.85 0.31 1.52
N LYS A 36 10.65 0.14 2.82
CA LYS A 36 10.49 -1.16 3.45
C LYS A 36 9.30 -1.90 2.84
N ARG A 37 9.39 -3.24 2.80
CA ARG A 37 8.27 -4.11 2.45
C ARG A 37 7.03 -3.81 3.31
N LEU A 38 5.95 -3.40 2.64
CA LEU A 38 4.67 -3.08 3.27
C LEU A 38 4.06 -4.27 4.03
N SER A 39 3.43 -4.01 5.17
CA SER A 39 2.60 -4.98 5.87
C SER A 39 1.35 -5.35 5.05
N ARG A 40 0.64 -6.42 5.46
CA ARG A 40 -0.59 -6.85 4.74
C ARG A 40 -1.66 -5.75 4.74
N ILE A 41 -1.88 -5.10 5.89
CA ILE A 41 -2.91 -4.06 6.01
C ILE A 41 -2.55 -2.81 5.19
N GLU A 42 -1.27 -2.39 5.21
CA GLU A 42 -0.80 -1.26 4.40
C GLU A 42 -0.94 -1.56 2.91
N THR A 43 -0.54 -2.77 2.48
CA THR A 43 -0.67 -3.19 1.07
C THR A 43 -2.13 -3.12 0.60
N LEU A 44 -3.08 -3.63 1.39
CA LEU A 44 -4.50 -3.60 1.04
C LEU A 44 -5.04 -2.17 0.99
N ARG A 45 -4.74 -1.35 2.00
CA ARG A 45 -5.18 0.04 2.05
C ARG A 45 -4.67 0.82 0.85
N LEU A 46 -3.39 0.71 0.54
CA LEU A 46 -2.77 1.44 -0.55
C LEU A 46 -3.28 0.97 -1.92
N ALA A 47 -3.53 -0.34 -2.08
CA ALA A 47 -4.15 -0.86 -3.30
C ALA A 47 -5.55 -0.28 -3.53
N ILE A 48 -6.40 -0.21 -2.49
CA ILE A 48 -7.74 0.37 -2.60
C ILE A 48 -7.65 1.85 -3.00
N THR A 49 -6.82 2.64 -2.31
CA THR A 49 -6.62 4.05 -2.62
C THR A 49 -6.10 4.24 -4.04
N TYR A 50 -5.17 3.40 -4.50
CA TYR A 50 -4.60 3.49 -5.83
C TYR A 50 -5.63 3.20 -6.94
N ILE A 51 -6.49 2.19 -6.75
CA ILE A 51 -7.59 1.91 -7.67
C ILE A 51 -8.53 3.10 -7.77
N SER A 52 -8.94 3.69 -6.64
CA SER A 52 -9.80 4.88 -6.62
C SER A 52 -9.15 6.05 -7.35
N PHE A 53 -7.89 6.35 -7.03
CA PHE A 53 -7.13 7.43 -7.66
C PHE A 53 -7.03 7.25 -9.18
N MET A 54 -6.68 6.05 -9.64
CA MET A 54 -6.58 5.75 -11.08
C MET A 54 -7.95 5.84 -11.78
N THR A 55 -9.02 5.44 -11.09
CA THR A 55 -10.39 5.55 -11.62
C THR A 55 -10.83 7.01 -11.77
N GLU A 56 -10.54 7.85 -10.78
CA GLU A 56 -10.80 9.30 -10.85
C GLU A 56 -9.99 9.97 -11.96
N LEU A 57 -8.72 9.56 -12.12
CA LEU A 57 -7.84 10.08 -13.17
C LEU A 57 -8.41 9.79 -14.57
N LEU A 58 -8.84 8.55 -14.80
CA LEU A 58 -9.35 8.10 -16.09
C LEU A 58 -10.73 8.68 -16.42
N THR A 59 -11.56 8.97 -15.42
CA THR A 59 -12.91 9.54 -15.62
C THR A 59 -12.90 11.07 -15.81
N GLY A 60 -11.72 11.70 -15.93
CA GLY A 60 -11.58 13.14 -16.07
C GLY A 60 -11.87 13.92 -14.78
N GLY A 61 -11.92 13.21 -13.64
CA GLY A 61 -12.08 13.78 -12.31
C GLY A 61 -10.81 14.44 -11.75
N VAL A 62 -9.72 14.50 -12.54
CA VAL A 62 -8.59 15.37 -12.20
C VAL A 62 -9.07 16.80 -12.41
N LYS A 63 -9.62 17.42 -11.37
CA LYS A 63 -9.56 18.88 -11.25
C LYS A 63 -8.09 19.26 -11.12
N ALA A 64 -7.43 19.32 -12.27
CA ALA A 64 -6.10 19.85 -12.44
C ALA A 64 -6.16 21.32 -12.00
N GLY A 65 -5.70 21.59 -10.78
CA GLY A 65 -5.42 22.92 -10.26
C GLY A 65 -6.63 23.78 -9.92
N VAL A 66 -7.09 23.71 -8.67
CA VAL A 66 -7.37 24.91 -7.85
C VAL A 66 -7.11 24.53 -6.38
N VAL A 67 -6.00 24.99 -5.83
CA VAL A 67 -5.73 24.92 -4.37
C VAL A 67 -6.46 26.08 -3.67
N ASP A 68 -7.79 26.11 -3.78
CA ASP A 68 -8.63 26.90 -2.88
C ASP A 68 -8.90 26.04 -1.64
N GLY A 69 -7.93 26.04 -0.74
CA GLY A 69 -8.12 25.86 0.70
C GLY A 69 -8.47 24.47 1.22
N VAL A 70 -9.45 23.73 0.70
CA VAL A 70 -9.97 22.54 1.40
C VAL A 70 -10.62 21.52 0.43
N ARG A 71 -10.01 20.32 0.35
CA ARG A 71 -10.43 19.06 -0.32
C ARG A 71 -9.85 18.79 -1.73
N GLY A 72 -8.60 18.30 -1.73
CA GLY A 72 -8.22 17.20 -2.64
C GLY A 72 -8.90 15.89 -2.20
N PRO A 73 -8.83 14.81 -3.00
CA PRO A 73 -9.42 13.52 -2.64
C PRO A 73 -8.92 13.16 -1.25
N SER A 74 -9.85 13.09 -0.30
CA SER A 74 -9.50 12.78 1.08
C SER A 74 -8.92 11.37 1.04
N PRO A 75 -7.65 11.15 1.41
CA PRO A 75 -7.16 9.81 1.52
C PRO A 75 -8.06 9.14 2.55
N LEU A 76 -8.73 8.04 2.17
CA LEU A 76 -9.69 7.34 3.04
C LEU A 76 -9.07 6.90 4.38
N PHE A 77 -7.74 7.06 4.55
CA PHE A 77 -7.07 7.14 5.85
C PHE A 77 -5.97 8.23 5.84
N PRO A 78 -5.78 8.96 6.95
CA PRO A 78 -4.74 9.98 7.07
C PRO A 78 -3.35 9.38 6.88
N ILE A 79 -2.44 10.15 6.25
CA ILE A 79 -0.99 9.96 6.39
C ILE A 79 -0.74 9.90 7.90
N THR A 80 -0.41 8.71 8.42
CA THR A 80 -0.19 8.54 9.86
C THR A 80 0.90 9.51 10.29
N ALA A 81 0.69 10.17 11.43
CA ALA A 81 1.51 11.25 11.97
C ALA A 81 3.03 10.96 12.00
N GLN A 82 3.46 9.70 11.91
CA GLN A 82 4.86 9.30 11.87
C GLN A 82 5.64 9.74 10.60
N GLN A 83 4.99 10.24 9.55
CA GLN A 83 5.68 10.68 8.32
C GLN A 83 5.86 12.21 8.22
N ARG A 84 5.32 13.00 9.16
CA ARG A 84 5.43 14.48 9.10
C ARG A 84 6.82 15.00 9.53
N ASP A 85 7.56 14.23 10.31
CA ASP A 85 8.81 14.70 10.95
C ASP A 85 10.09 14.11 10.35
N TYR A 86 10.02 13.38 9.22
CA TYR A 86 11.23 12.87 8.57
C TYR A 86 11.91 13.98 7.75
N ILE A 87 12.70 14.81 8.43
CA ILE A 87 13.75 15.59 7.77
C ILE A 87 14.89 14.59 7.45
N PRO A 88 15.24 14.35 6.18
CA PRO A 88 16.35 13.48 5.85
C PRO A 88 17.66 14.05 6.42
N TYR A 89 18.45 13.22 7.09
CA TYR A 89 19.73 13.59 7.73
C TYR A 89 20.74 14.25 6.76
N SER A 90 20.51 14.20 5.45
CA SER A 90 21.29 14.89 4.43
C SER A 90 21.07 16.40 4.33
N LEU A 91 20.13 16.98 5.09
CA LEU A 91 19.86 18.42 5.13
C LEU A 91 20.38 19.13 6.39
N VAL A 92 21.15 18.44 7.24
CA VAL A 92 21.66 18.96 8.54
C VAL A 92 23.19 19.10 8.57
N GLN A 93 23.88 18.93 7.44
CA GLN A 93 25.32 19.16 7.34
C GLN A 93 25.64 20.19 6.25
N ASN A 94 25.78 21.45 6.69
CA ASN A 94 26.71 22.43 6.11
C ASN A 94 27.96 22.46 6.98
#